data_AF-A0A7Y4VLH8-F1
#
_entry.id   AF-A0A7Y4VLH8-F1
#
_cell.length_a   1.000
_cell.length_b   1.000
_cell.length_c   1.000
_cell.angle_alpha   90.00
_cell.angle_beta   90.00
_cell.angle_gamma   90.00
#
_symmetry.space_group_name_H-M   'P 1'
#
loop_
_entity.id
_entity.type
_entity.pdbx_description
1 polymer ?
#
loop_
_entity_poly.entity_id
_entity_poly.type
_entity_poly.pdbx_seq_one_letter_code
_entity_poly.pdbx_strand_id
1 'polypeptide(L)'
;IFDKIDVRYRPFSNLSRRTVGFVNEDGKGAGLEYSFNTSLGGQDGEALFQKIAGGSWMPVFDGKNIKAIDGLDIQTTLDINLQDVAETSLYNAMKAHNADEGTVVVMEVKTGHIKAISNLSADGNGGFQEEFNHAVGGSFEPGSTFKLITMMALLEDTNIELTDTINTHQGEYMFYKRKVTDHEEGGYGRVTIKRSFEVSSNIAMAKLIDKHFGTKPSKFLDYVDKLNLSKPLGLQITGESYPKITRPKDKNWSGISLPWMAYGYGFEISPLHTLAVYNAIANDGKMIKPIFVTSIQQADNVKQEFETETLNSKICSGKTLNQLKLLLESVVENGTAKNLKNSYYRIAGKTGTAQILKDGRYEKRYITSFVGYFPAHAPKYSAIVLIKNPRGIYQYGNSVAGPVFKDIADNIYSRDINLHSAMEKAKTQEPGVFPTMRAGKQEELTMLANELGVSNHATTEEEWVKTNKNGNAIVWKKNPIVKDQVPDVTGMTFRDAIFVLEKNGLRVSYEGKGRVAAQSLSPGTRISKGAKIYLRLS
;
A
#
# COMPACT_ATOMS: atom_id res chain seq x y z
N ILE A 1 -25.78 40.26 22.63
CA ILE A 1 -26.41 39.04 22.09
C ILE A 1 -25.34 38.38 21.26
N PHE A 2 -25.01 37.11 21.53
CA PHE A 2 -24.04 36.36 20.75
C PHE A 2 -24.83 35.34 19.93
N ASP A 3 -24.66 35.37 18.61
CA ASP A 3 -25.25 34.39 17.71
C ASP A 3 -24.25 33.27 17.45
N LYS A 4 -24.69 32.01 17.59
CA LYS A 4 -23.87 30.85 17.28
C LYS A 4 -23.74 30.73 15.76
N ILE A 5 -22.51 30.67 15.27
CA ILE A 5 -22.20 30.39 13.86
C ILE A 5 -21.50 29.03 13.81
N ASP A 6 -22.13 28.06 13.17
CA ASP A 6 -21.54 26.74 12.96
C ASP A 6 -20.68 26.74 11.70
N VAL A 7 -19.41 26.34 11.82
CA VAL A 7 -18.44 26.31 10.72
C VAL A 7 -17.87 24.91 10.57
N ARG A 8 -17.96 24.34 9.37
CA ARG A 8 -17.36 23.03 9.07
C ARG A 8 -15.84 23.14 8.96
N TYR A 9 -15.15 22.73 10.01
CA TYR A 9 -13.69 22.73 10.04
C TYR A 9 -13.07 21.53 9.31
N ARG A 10 -12.00 21.75 8.54
CA ARG A 10 -11.29 20.72 7.75
C ARG A 10 -9.80 20.74 8.11
N PRO A 11 -9.34 19.89 9.05
CA PRO A 11 -7.96 19.94 9.55
C PRO A 11 -6.90 19.69 8.46
N PHE A 12 -7.23 18.88 7.45
CA PHE A 12 -6.33 18.56 6.32
C PHE A 12 -6.58 19.42 5.07
N SER A 13 -7.36 20.50 5.21
CA SER A 13 -7.66 21.49 4.16
C SER A 13 -8.11 20.89 2.83
N ASN A 14 -7.18 20.65 1.89
CA ASN A 14 -7.43 20.23 0.52
C ASN A 14 -7.32 18.71 0.28
N LEU A 15 -6.81 17.95 1.25
CA LEU A 15 -6.56 16.53 1.08
C LEU A 15 -7.87 15.75 0.83
N SER A 16 -7.96 15.04 -0.31
CA SER A 16 -9.19 14.36 -0.75
C SER A 16 -10.44 15.24 -0.75
N ARG A 17 -10.30 16.56 -0.95
CA ARG A 17 -11.38 17.54 -0.75
C ARG A 17 -12.67 17.17 -1.49
N ARG A 18 -12.58 16.61 -2.69
CA ARG A 18 -13.75 16.25 -3.49
C ARG A 18 -14.36 14.92 -3.08
N THR A 19 -13.56 13.99 -2.56
CA THR A 19 -14.06 12.73 -1.99
C THR A 19 -14.74 12.95 -0.65
N VAL A 20 -14.12 13.71 0.26
CA VAL A 20 -14.76 14.13 1.52
C VAL A 20 -16.01 14.93 1.20
N GLY A 21 -15.88 15.92 0.31
CA GLY A 21 -17.00 16.65 -0.25
C GLY A 21 -17.48 17.80 0.63
N PHE A 22 -18.75 18.17 0.45
CA PHE A 22 -19.42 19.24 1.19
C PHE A 22 -20.93 19.14 1.00
N VAL A 23 -21.68 19.83 1.86
CA VAL A 23 -23.10 20.15 1.67
C VAL A 23 -23.25 21.66 1.88
N ASN A 24 -23.97 22.34 0.99
CA ASN A 24 -24.27 23.76 1.09
C ASN A 24 -25.63 24.01 1.74
N GLU A 25 -25.98 25.28 1.98
CA GLU A 25 -27.23 25.68 2.64
C GLU A 25 -28.50 25.26 1.86
N ASP A 26 -28.39 25.10 0.54
CA ASP A 26 -29.49 24.62 -0.31
C ASP A 26 -29.65 23.08 -0.28
N GLY A 27 -28.90 22.38 0.57
CA GLY A 27 -28.88 20.91 0.63
C GLY A 27 -28.25 20.24 -0.59
N LYS A 28 -27.48 20.97 -1.41
CA LYS A 28 -26.70 20.43 -2.53
C LYS A 28 -25.27 20.17 -2.09
N GLY A 29 -24.65 19.16 -2.67
CA GLY A 29 -23.31 18.79 -2.25
C GLY A 29 -22.64 17.79 -3.16
N ALA A 30 -21.53 17.26 -2.65
CA ALA A 30 -20.81 16.15 -3.25
C ALA A 30 -20.06 15.37 -2.17
N GLY A 31 -19.50 14.22 -2.57
CA GLY A 31 -18.63 13.42 -1.72
C GLY A 31 -19.36 12.69 -0.61
N LEU A 32 -18.61 12.24 0.39
CA LEU A 32 -19.13 11.52 1.55
C LEU A 32 -20.07 12.39 2.39
N GLU A 33 -19.77 13.68 2.55
CA GLU A 33 -20.64 14.64 3.25
C GLU A 33 -22.07 14.63 2.69
N TYR A 34 -22.20 14.74 1.35
CA TYR A 34 -23.51 14.71 0.71
C TYR A 34 -24.15 13.32 0.72
N SER A 35 -23.33 12.28 0.49
CA SER A 35 -23.83 10.91 0.38
C SER A 35 -24.34 10.36 1.73
N PHE A 36 -23.78 10.84 2.83
CA PHE A 36 -24.15 10.46 4.19
C PHE A 36 -24.85 11.58 4.96
N ASN A 37 -25.35 12.63 4.28
CA ASN A 37 -25.95 13.80 4.93
C ASN A 37 -27.13 13.43 5.83
N THR A 38 -27.91 12.41 5.46
CA THR A 38 -29.02 11.90 6.31
C THR A 38 -28.55 11.39 7.67
N SER A 39 -27.33 10.85 7.76
CA SER A 39 -26.72 10.41 9.02
C SER A 39 -25.96 11.53 9.71
N LEU A 40 -25.21 12.34 8.96
CA LEU A 40 -24.34 13.41 9.47
C LEU A 40 -25.10 14.66 9.94
N GLY A 41 -26.26 14.96 9.35
CA GLY A 41 -26.99 16.21 9.58
C GLY A 41 -27.80 16.25 10.88
N GLY A 42 -28.11 15.09 11.47
CA GLY A 42 -28.95 15.03 12.67
C GLY A 42 -30.40 15.43 12.41
N GLN A 43 -31.07 15.98 13.43
CA GLN A 43 -32.42 16.55 13.31
C GLN A 43 -32.44 17.94 13.91
N ASP A 44 -32.99 18.90 13.17
CA ASP A 44 -33.11 20.29 13.62
C ASP A 44 -34.02 20.43 14.84
N GLY A 45 -33.64 21.34 15.74
CA GLY A 45 -34.47 21.78 16.85
C GLY A 45 -35.33 22.98 16.48
N GLU A 46 -36.30 23.31 17.34
CA GLU A 46 -37.17 24.48 17.18
C GLU A 46 -37.12 25.32 18.45
N ALA A 47 -36.95 26.63 18.30
CA ALA A 47 -36.97 27.58 19.41
C ALA A 47 -37.73 28.85 19.04
N LEU A 48 -38.51 29.38 19.99
CA LEU A 48 -39.24 30.63 19.80
C LEU A 48 -38.35 31.84 20.09
N PHE A 49 -38.44 32.85 19.22
CA PHE A 49 -37.76 34.13 19.40
C PHE A 49 -38.78 35.28 19.38
N GLN A 50 -38.65 36.21 20.31
CA GLN A 50 -39.44 37.44 20.37
C GLN A 50 -38.61 38.62 19.89
N LYS A 51 -39.16 39.39 18.94
CA LYS A 51 -38.55 40.63 18.47
C LYS A 51 -38.81 41.75 19.48
N ILE A 52 -37.76 42.38 19.98
CA ILE A 52 -37.86 43.52 20.91
C ILE A 52 -37.71 44.86 20.19
N ALA A 53 -38.12 45.94 20.87
CA ALA A 53 -37.93 47.31 20.41
C ALA A 53 -36.45 47.57 20.09
N GLY A 54 -36.16 48.10 18.90
CA GLY A 54 -34.79 48.21 18.35
C GLY A 54 -34.40 47.10 17.37
N GLY A 55 -35.28 46.12 17.11
CA GLY A 55 -35.13 45.15 16.02
C GLY A 55 -34.31 43.89 16.37
N SER A 56 -33.83 43.77 17.61
CA SER A 56 -33.12 42.58 18.10
C SER A 56 -34.09 41.43 18.43
N TRP A 57 -33.63 40.19 18.30
CA TRP A 57 -34.39 38.99 18.65
C TRP A 57 -33.93 38.45 20.01
N MET A 58 -34.87 38.11 20.90
CA MET A 58 -34.62 37.51 22.21
C MET A 58 -35.22 36.11 22.27
N PRO A 59 -34.47 35.06 22.66
CA PRO A 59 -35.02 33.73 22.80
C PRO A 59 -36.08 33.69 23.91
N VAL A 60 -37.21 33.04 23.64
CA VAL A 60 -38.28 32.78 24.59
C VAL A 60 -38.10 31.37 25.12
N PHE A 61 -37.81 31.25 26.42
CA PHE A 61 -37.71 29.96 27.09
C PHE A 61 -39.12 29.46 27.48
N ASP A 62 -39.83 28.97 26.48
CA ASP A 62 -41.11 28.23 26.57
C ASP A 62 -40.80 26.71 26.65
N GLY A 63 -41.65 25.93 27.32
CA GLY A 63 -41.63 24.46 27.28
C GLY A 63 -41.87 23.81 25.90
N LYS A 64 -42.14 24.60 24.85
CA LYS A 64 -42.24 24.18 23.44
C LYS A 64 -40.91 24.13 22.68
N ASN A 65 -39.78 24.45 23.31
CA ASN A 65 -38.47 24.35 22.65
C ASN A 65 -38.11 22.88 22.37
N ILE A 66 -37.98 22.51 21.10
CA ILE A 66 -37.51 21.19 20.66
C ILE A 66 -35.99 21.25 20.55
N LYS A 67 -35.29 20.39 21.29
CA LYS A 67 -33.83 20.28 21.19
C LYS A 67 -33.44 19.61 19.89
N ALA A 68 -32.41 20.14 19.23
CA ALA A 68 -31.77 19.48 18.10
C ALA A 68 -31.18 18.12 18.55
N ILE A 69 -31.17 17.17 17.64
CA ILE A 69 -30.50 15.88 17.81
C ILE A 69 -29.23 15.93 16.97
N ASP A 70 -28.09 15.72 17.62
CA ASP A 70 -26.80 15.70 16.94
C ASP A 70 -26.76 14.61 15.85
N GLY A 71 -26.03 14.92 14.78
CA GLY A 71 -25.71 13.95 13.74
C GLY A 71 -24.83 12.79 14.25
N LEU A 72 -24.68 11.79 13.40
CA LEU A 72 -23.79 10.65 13.61
C LEU A 72 -22.42 10.93 13.00
N ASP A 73 -21.42 10.20 13.45
CA ASP A 73 -20.09 10.18 12.87
C ASP A 73 -19.98 9.09 11.80
N ILE A 74 -19.13 9.31 10.79
CA ILE A 74 -18.74 8.27 9.84
C ILE A 74 -17.25 7.97 9.96
N GLN A 75 -16.90 6.70 10.02
CA GLN A 75 -15.51 6.24 9.96
C GLN A 75 -15.17 5.88 8.52
N THR A 76 -14.25 6.63 7.92
CA THR A 76 -13.80 6.34 6.55
C THR A 76 -12.69 5.27 6.52
N THR A 77 -12.50 4.68 5.34
CA THR A 77 -11.40 3.76 5.04
C THR A 77 -10.09 4.45 4.69
N LEU A 78 -10.12 5.78 4.49
CA LEU A 78 -8.97 6.58 4.08
C LEU A 78 -7.90 6.57 5.17
N ASP A 79 -6.66 6.31 4.77
CA ASP A 79 -5.49 6.47 5.60
C ASP A 79 -4.82 7.80 5.25
N ILE A 80 -4.77 8.72 6.22
CA ILE A 80 -4.26 10.09 6.03
C ILE A 80 -2.82 10.08 5.51
N ASN A 81 -1.98 9.14 5.97
CA ASN A 81 -0.59 9.05 5.54
C ASN A 81 -0.48 8.58 4.09
N LEU A 82 -1.29 7.57 3.72
CA LEU A 82 -1.30 7.07 2.34
C LEU A 82 -1.92 8.10 1.39
N GLN A 83 -2.91 8.83 1.87
CA GLN A 83 -3.56 9.89 1.14
C GLN A 83 -2.61 11.03 0.80
N ASP A 84 -1.84 11.51 1.77
CA ASP A 84 -0.82 12.55 1.58
C ASP A 84 0.24 12.13 0.55
N VAL A 85 0.72 10.90 0.65
CA VAL A 85 1.70 10.32 -0.30
C VAL A 85 1.11 10.21 -1.70
N ALA A 86 -0.12 9.73 -1.84
CA ALA A 86 -0.80 9.58 -3.12
C ALA A 86 -1.01 10.92 -3.82
N GLU A 87 -1.53 11.92 -3.10
CA GLU A 87 -1.80 13.25 -3.63
C GLU A 87 -0.50 13.98 -3.97
N THR A 88 0.52 13.93 -3.12
CA THR A 88 1.83 14.55 -3.37
C THR A 88 2.51 13.94 -4.59
N SER A 89 2.51 12.60 -4.72
CA SER A 89 3.11 11.91 -5.87
C SER A 89 2.40 12.27 -7.17
N LEU A 90 1.07 12.31 -7.15
CA LEU A 90 0.26 12.72 -8.29
C LEU A 90 0.51 14.19 -8.68
N TYR A 91 0.48 15.10 -7.70
CA TYR A 91 0.71 16.53 -7.90
C TYR A 91 2.07 16.78 -8.56
N ASN A 92 3.13 16.13 -8.05
CA ASN A 92 4.48 16.28 -8.60
C ASN A 92 4.58 15.79 -10.05
N ALA A 93 3.97 14.65 -10.36
CA ALA A 93 3.94 14.14 -11.74
C ALA A 93 3.12 15.04 -12.68
N MET A 94 1.95 15.50 -12.24
CA MET A 94 1.15 16.44 -13.03
C MET A 94 1.88 17.75 -13.28
N LYS A 95 2.61 18.27 -12.28
CA LYS A 95 3.45 19.46 -12.43
C LYS A 95 4.60 19.24 -13.40
N ALA A 96 5.34 18.14 -13.26
CA ALA A 96 6.49 17.82 -14.11
C ALA A 96 6.08 17.65 -15.58
N HIS A 97 4.89 17.12 -15.83
CA HIS A 97 4.36 16.90 -17.16
C HIS A 97 3.40 17.99 -17.62
N ASN A 98 3.14 19.03 -16.83
CA ASN A 98 2.09 20.02 -17.08
C ASN A 98 0.81 19.32 -17.59
N ALA A 99 0.24 18.40 -16.81
CA ALA A 99 -0.92 17.60 -17.20
C ALA A 99 -2.25 18.32 -16.92
N ASP A 100 -3.33 17.93 -17.60
CA ASP A 100 -4.64 18.58 -17.40
C ASP A 100 -5.38 18.01 -16.18
N GLU A 101 -5.41 16.67 -16.05
CA GLU A 101 -6.12 15.96 -14.98
C GLU A 101 -5.31 14.75 -14.53
N GLY A 102 -5.46 14.36 -13.28
CA GLY A 102 -4.80 13.23 -12.66
C GLY A 102 -5.68 12.53 -11.63
N THR A 103 -5.51 11.22 -11.52
CA THR A 103 -6.27 10.39 -10.59
C THR A 103 -5.39 9.30 -10.02
N VAL A 104 -5.44 9.12 -8.71
CA VAL A 104 -4.84 8.00 -8.00
C VAL A 104 -5.88 7.36 -7.11
N VAL A 105 -5.94 6.03 -7.11
CA VAL A 105 -6.71 5.27 -6.12
C VAL A 105 -5.86 4.12 -5.62
N VAL A 106 -5.78 3.95 -4.30
CA VAL A 106 -5.16 2.83 -3.60
C VAL A 106 -6.24 2.04 -2.87
N MET A 107 -6.35 0.76 -3.17
CA MET A 107 -7.35 -0.16 -2.65
C MET A 107 -6.68 -1.36 -1.99
N GLU A 108 -7.10 -1.68 -0.77
CA GLU A 108 -6.66 -2.89 -0.07
C GLU A 108 -7.26 -4.15 -0.73
N VAL A 109 -6.41 -5.14 -0.99
CA VAL A 109 -6.75 -6.31 -1.82
C VAL A 109 -7.87 -7.15 -1.21
N LYS A 110 -7.79 -7.43 0.09
CA LYS A 110 -8.70 -8.38 0.76
C LYS A 110 -10.06 -7.81 1.13
N THR A 111 -10.13 -6.51 1.40
CA THR A 111 -11.31 -5.86 2.01
C THR A 111 -12.03 -4.94 1.03
N GLY A 112 -11.34 -4.49 -0.01
CA GLY A 112 -11.82 -3.46 -0.93
C GLY A 112 -11.82 -2.04 -0.35
N HIS A 113 -11.22 -1.84 0.82
CA HIS A 113 -11.09 -0.52 1.44
C HIS A 113 -10.27 0.43 0.56
N ILE A 114 -10.83 1.60 0.25
CA ILE A 114 -10.13 2.67 -0.42
C ILE A 114 -9.26 3.40 0.60
N LYS A 115 -7.96 3.13 0.57
CA LYS A 115 -6.99 3.71 1.50
C LYS A 115 -6.54 5.10 1.10
N ALA A 116 -6.51 5.38 -0.20
CA ALA A 116 -6.23 6.71 -0.72
C ALA A 116 -6.95 6.92 -2.05
N ILE A 117 -7.39 8.15 -2.31
CA ILE A 117 -8.06 8.61 -3.51
C ILE A 117 -7.78 10.10 -3.71
N SER A 118 -7.14 10.44 -4.81
CA SER A 118 -6.84 11.83 -5.19
C SER A 118 -7.28 12.10 -6.62
N ASN A 119 -7.90 13.26 -6.84
CA ASN A 119 -8.49 13.65 -8.12
C ASN A 119 -8.14 15.10 -8.46
N LEU A 120 -7.00 15.32 -9.11
CA LEU A 120 -6.48 16.65 -9.37
C LEU A 120 -6.83 17.13 -10.80
N SER A 121 -7.26 18.37 -10.92
CA SER A 121 -7.45 19.09 -12.19
C SER A 121 -6.58 20.35 -12.19
N ALA A 122 -6.01 20.71 -13.33
CA ALA A 122 -5.26 21.96 -13.49
C ALA A 122 -6.18 23.17 -13.31
N ASP A 123 -5.74 24.16 -12.51
CA ASP A 123 -6.52 25.37 -12.21
C ASP A 123 -6.31 26.52 -13.23
N GLY A 124 -5.47 26.31 -14.24
CA GLY A 124 -5.09 27.31 -15.24
C GLY A 124 -4.07 28.35 -14.78
N ASN A 125 -3.71 28.38 -13.49
CA ASN A 125 -2.77 29.30 -12.86
C ASN A 125 -1.47 28.61 -12.41
N GLY A 126 -1.23 27.38 -12.87
CA GLY A 126 -0.04 26.59 -12.56
C GLY A 126 -0.17 25.74 -11.29
N GLY A 127 -1.35 25.69 -10.68
CA GLY A 127 -1.70 24.81 -9.57
C GLY A 127 -2.67 23.70 -9.98
N PHE A 128 -3.05 22.90 -8.99
CA PHE A 128 -3.99 21.79 -9.15
C PHE A 128 -5.00 21.79 -7.99
N GLN A 129 -6.23 21.40 -8.28
CA GLN A 129 -7.31 21.35 -7.30
C GLN A 129 -8.28 20.19 -7.56
N GLU A 130 -8.96 19.73 -6.51
CA GLU A 130 -9.98 18.70 -6.64
C GLU A 130 -11.37 19.30 -6.95
N GLU A 131 -11.67 19.51 -8.22
CA GLU A 131 -13.00 19.98 -8.67
C GLU A 131 -14.00 18.84 -8.86
N PHE A 132 -13.54 17.70 -9.37
CA PHE A 132 -14.38 16.58 -9.78
C PHE A 132 -13.76 15.24 -9.35
N ASN A 133 -14.60 14.30 -8.91
CA ASN A 133 -14.14 12.99 -8.48
C ASN A 133 -14.01 12.07 -9.70
N HIS A 134 -12.90 12.21 -10.43
CA HIS A 134 -12.59 11.44 -11.64
C HIS A 134 -12.55 9.92 -11.40
N ALA A 135 -12.15 9.48 -10.21
CA ALA A 135 -12.16 8.06 -9.82
C ALA A 135 -13.57 7.45 -9.74
N VAL A 136 -14.57 8.23 -9.30
CA VAL A 136 -15.95 7.78 -9.10
C VAL A 136 -16.84 8.12 -10.30
N GLY A 137 -16.90 9.41 -10.64
CA GLY A 137 -17.79 9.96 -11.66
C GLY A 137 -17.15 10.14 -13.03
N GLY A 138 -15.83 9.97 -13.14
CA GLY A 138 -15.13 10.04 -14.42
C GLY A 138 -15.39 8.79 -15.25
N SER A 139 -15.39 8.96 -16.57
CA SER A 139 -15.43 7.86 -17.52
C SER A 139 -14.40 8.09 -18.61
N PHE A 140 -13.64 7.05 -18.94
CA PHE A 140 -12.59 7.11 -19.95
C PHE A 140 -12.45 5.78 -20.67
N GLU A 141 -11.80 5.81 -21.82
CA GLU A 141 -11.39 4.60 -22.51
C GLU A 141 -10.17 3.99 -21.80
N PRO A 142 -10.26 2.76 -21.27
CA PRO A 142 -9.17 2.15 -20.50
C PRO A 142 -7.90 1.91 -21.33
N GLY A 143 -8.05 1.81 -22.65
CA GLY A 143 -6.94 1.50 -23.55
C GLY A 143 -6.25 0.19 -23.16
N SER A 144 -4.91 0.17 -23.23
CA SER A 144 -4.14 -1.06 -23.04
C SER A 144 -4.29 -1.76 -21.66
N THR A 145 -4.84 -1.11 -20.63
CA THR A 145 -5.16 -1.80 -19.37
C THR A 145 -6.28 -2.83 -19.54
N PHE A 146 -7.15 -2.64 -20.53
CA PHE A 146 -8.25 -3.54 -20.87
C PHE A 146 -7.80 -4.88 -21.47
N LYS A 147 -6.57 -4.93 -22.00
CA LYS A 147 -6.00 -6.16 -22.58
C LYS A 147 -5.97 -7.32 -21.59
N LEU A 148 -5.97 -7.05 -20.28
CA LEU A 148 -6.10 -8.07 -19.25
C LEU A 148 -7.43 -8.85 -19.40
N ILE A 149 -8.54 -8.15 -19.61
CA ILE A 149 -9.88 -8.73 -19.80
C ILE A 149 -9.92 -9.49 -21.13
N THR A 150 -9.32 -8.90 -22.17
CA THR A 150 -9.14 -9.55 -23.47
C THR A 150 -8.40 -10.88 -23.36
N MET A 151 -7.28 -10.89 -22.64
CA MET A 151 -6.49 -12.10 -22.43
C MET A 151 -7.24 -13.12 -21.56
N MET A 152 -7.97 -12.67 -20.55
CA MET A 152 -8.81 -13.55 -19.74
C MET A 152 -9.85 -14.29 -20.58
N ALA A 153 -10.59 -13.57 -21.45
CA ALA A 153 -11.58 -14.17 -22.32
C ALA A 153 -10.95 -15.17 -23.30
N LEU A 154 -9.77 -14.84 -23.87
CA LEU A 154 -9.03 -15.74 -24.75
C LEU A 154 -8.57 -17.02 -24.03
N LEU A 155 -8.03 -16.90 -22.81
CA LEU A 155 -7.56 -18.06 -22.05
C LEU A 155 -8.69 -18.95 -21.51
N GLU A 156 -9.87 -18.38 -21.24
CA GLU A 156 -11.03 -19.15 -20.75
C GLU A 156 -11.81 -19.86 -21.87
N ASP A 157 -12.09 -19.18 -22.98
CA ASP A 157 -13.00 -19.68 -24.03
C ASP A 157 -12.27 -20.29 -25.24
N THR A 158 -10.93 -20.39 -25.19
CA THR A 158 -10.10 -20.94 -26.27
C THR A 158 -9.00 -21.87 -25.77
N ASN A 159 -8.33 -22.55 -26.70
CA ASN A 159 -7.18 -23.42 -26.40
C ASN A 159 -5.82 -22.73 -26.61
N ILE A 160 -5.78 -21.39 -26.60
CA ILE A 160 -4.53 -20.65 -26.79
C ILE A 160 -3.62 -20.85 -25.58
N GLU A 161 -2.34 -21.09 -25.85
CA GLU A 161 -1.29 -21.12 -24.84
C GLU A 161 -0.42 -19.86 -24.90
N LEU A 162 0.19 -19.50 -23.76
CA LEU A 162 1.06 -18.32 -23.68
C LEU A 162 2.32 -18.43 -24.58
N THR A 163 2.69 -19.66 -24.92
CA THR A 163 3.81 -20.05 -25.79
C THR A 163 3.46 -20.04 -27.28
N ASP A 164 2.17 -20.03 -27.64
CA ASP A 164 1.74 -19.92 -29.02
C ASP A 164 2.27 -18.62 -29.64
N THR A 165 2.42 -18.60 -30.97
CA THR A 165 2.95 -17.44 -31.67
C THR A 165 1.90 -16.74 -32.52
N ILE A 166 2.02 -15.42 -32.61
CA ILE A 166 1.21 -14.57 -33.47
C ILE A 166 2.09 -13.62 -34.26
N ASN A 167 1.76 -13.42 -35.53
CA ASN A 167 2.43 -12.44 -36.39
C ASN A 167 1.74 -11.07 -36.26
N THR A 168 2.49 -10.11 -35.72
CA THR A 168 2.13 -8.69 -35.58
C THR A 168 2.58 -7.84 -36.78
N HIS A 169 3.17 -8.48 -37.80
CA HIS A 169 3.69 -7.85 -39.02
C HIS A 169 4.72 -6.76 -38.69
N GLN A 170 4.89 -5.78 -39.59
CA GLN A 170 5.80 -4.65 -39.42
C GLN A 170 5.13 -3.49 -38.63
N GLY A 171 4.36 -3.83 -37.59
CA GLY A 171 3.73 -2.86 -36.69
C GLY A 171 2.42 -2.28 -37.21
N GLU A 172 1.92 -2.78 -38.34
CA GLU A 172 0.68 -2.33 -38.98
C GLU A 172 -0.15 -3.52 -39.49
N TYR A 173 -1.47 -3.48 -39.27
CA TYR A 173 -2.40 -4.47 -39.81
C TYR A 173 -3.75 -3.86 -40.18
N MET A 174 -4.28 -4.22 -41.35
CA MET A 174 -5.54 -3.71 -41.87
C MET A 174 -6.71 -4.60 -41.47
N PHE A 175 -7.66 -4.05 -40.72
CA PHE A 175 -9.00 -4.61 -40.55
C PHE A 175 -9.96 -3.83 -41.43
N TYR A 176 -10.51 -4.50 -42.45
CA TYR A 176 -11.35 -3.86 -43.46
C TYR A 176 -10.62 -2.65 -44.08
N LYS A 177 -11.10 -1.42 -43.83
CA LYS A 177 -10.52 -0.16 -44.34
C LYS A 177 -9.82 0.67 -43.26
N ARG A 178 -9.59 0.11 -42.06
CA ARG A 178 -8.92 0.80 -40.96
C ARG A 178 -7.67 0.04 -40.52
N LYS A 179 -6.64 0.81 -40.17
CA LYS A 179 -5.36 0.30 -39.72
C LYS A 179 -5.32 0.25 -38.20
N VAL A 180 -4.88 -0.89 -37.64
CA VAL A 180 -4.38 -0.99 -36.28
C VAL A 180 -2.87 -0.90 -36.33
N THR A 181 -2.29 -0.11 -35.42
CA THR A 181 -0.85 0.05 -35.28
C THR A 181 -0.39 -0.32 -33.89
N ASP A 182 0.78 -0.95 -33.82
CA ASP A 182 1.53 -1.08 -32.57
C ASP A 182 2.35 0.20 -32.32
N HIS A 183 2.82 0.39 -31.08
CA HIS A 183 3.54 1.60 -30.69
C HIS A 183 5.03 1.57 -31.10
N GLU A 184 5.57 0.38 -31.40
CA GLU A 184 6.97 0.20 -31.79
C GLU A 184 7.12 0.37 -33.31
N GLU A 185 8.07 1.20 -33.72
CA GLU A 185 8.39 1.39 -35.14
C GLU A 185 8.98 0.10 -35.75
N GLY A 186 8.46 -0.31 -36.90
CA GLY A 186 8.84 -1.58 -37.55
C GLY A 186 8.19 -2.83 -36.94
N GLY A 187 7.46 -2.69 -35.82
CA GLY A 187 6.69 -3.75 -35.19
C GLY A 187 7.51 -4.86 -34.53
N TYR A 188 6.82 -5.90 -34.07
CA TYR A 188 7.45 -7.01 -33.32
C TYR A 188 7.62 -8.29 -34.16
N GLY A 189 7.11 -8.33 -35.39
CA GLY A 189 7.12 -9.54 -36.20
C GLY A 189 6.33 -10.68 -35.54
N ARG A 190 6.90 -11.88 -35.51
CA ARG A 190 6.30 -13.05 -34.86
C ARG A 190 6.75 -13.12 -33.41
N VAL A 191 5.79 -13.02 -32.50
CA VAL A 191 6.03 -13.06 -31.05
C VAL A 191 5.13 -14.10 -30.38
N THR A 192 5.52 -14.55 -29.20
CA THR A 192 4.64 -15.39 -28.37
C THR A 192 3.44 -14.58 -27.85
N ILE A 193 2.37 -15.25 -27.45
CA ILE A 193 1.20 -14.60 -26.82
C ILE A 193 1.65 -13.87 -25.54
N LYS A 194 2.50 -14.50 -24.72
CA LYS A 194 3.16 -13.87 -23.56
C LYS A 194 3.85 -12.57 -23.95
N ARG A 195 4.75 -12.63 -24.94
CA ARG A 195 5.51 -11.46 -25.39
C ARG A 195 4.61 -10.37 -25.96
N SER A 196 3.57 -10.74 -26.69
CA SER A 196 2.60 -9.79 -27.26
C SER A 196 1.87 -8.99 -26.18
N PHE A 197 1.59 -9.60 -25.03
CA PHE A 197 0.98 -8.93 -23.88
C PHE A 197 1.99 -8.02 -23.15
N GLU A 198 3.23 -8.49 -22.94
CA GLU A 198 4.32 -7.73 -22.33
C GLU A 198 4.62 -6.43 -23.08
N VAL A 199 4.72 -6.50 -24.41
CA VAL A 199 4.97 -5.35 -25.28
C VAL A 199 3.68 -4.61 -25.64
N SER A 200 2.54 -5.01 -25.07
CA SER A 200 1.26 -4.36 -25.32
C SER A 200 0.94 -4.20 -26.82
N SER A 201 1.11 -5.24 -27.63
CA SER A 201 0.74 -5.22 -29.06
C SER A 201 -0.78 -5.08 -29.19
N ASN A 202 -1.25 -4.04 -29.91
CA ASN A 202 -2.65 -3.86 -30.28
C ASN A 202 -3.04 -4.85 -31.37
N ILE A 203 -2.14 -5.06 -32.34
CA ILE A 203 -2.36 -5.96 -33.48
C ILE A 203 -2.59 -7.39 -33.00
N ALA A 204 -1.77 -7.87 -32.05
CA ALA A 204 -1.94 -9.21 -31.50
C ALA A 204 -3.33 -9.38 -30.86
N MET A 205 -3.72 -8.46 -29.97
CA MET A 205 -5.00 -8.55 -29.26
C MET A 205 -6.19 -8.48 -30.23
N ALA A 206 -6.14 -7.53 -31.17
CA ALA A 206 -7.17 -7.35 -32.19
C ALA A 206 -7.33 -8.61 -33.05
N LYS A 207 -6.23 -9.20 -33.54
CA LYS A 207 -6.25 -10.40 -34.38
C LYS A 207 -6.73 -11.64 -33.63
N LEU A 208 -6.34 -11.81 -32.37
CA LEU A 208 -6.79 -12.95 -31.55
C LEU A 208 -8.29 -12.86 -31.27
N ILE A 209 -8.77 -11.69 -30.86
CA ILE A 209 -10.20 -11.49 -30.61
C ILE A 209 -11.02 -11.65 -31.88
N ASP A 210 -10.59 -11.05 -33.00
CA ASP A 210 -11.30 -11.19 -34.27
C ASP A 210 -11.38 -12.67 -34.72
N LYS A 211 -10.26 -13.40 -34.61
CA LYS A 211 -10.19 -14.82 -34.96
C LYS A 211 -11.12 -15.71 -34.12
N HIS A 212 -11.19 -15.47 -32.81
CA HIS A 212 -11.87 -16.37 -31.88
C HIS A 212 -13.30 -15.93 -31.52
N PHE A 213 -13.59 -14.63 -31.58
CA PHE A 213 -14.88 -14.05 -31.19
C PHE A 213 -15.57 -13.29 -32.32
N GLY A 214 -14.93 -13.07 -33.48
CA GLY A 214 -15.47 -12.28 -34.59
C GLY A 214 -16.83 -12.76 -35.11
N THR A 215 -17.08 -14.07 -35.14
CA THR A 215 -18.37 -14.64 -35.56
C THR A 215 -19.48 -14.47 -34.53
N LYS A 216 -19.13 -14.34 -33.24
CA LYS A 216 -20.07 -14.17 -32.13
C LYS A 216 -19.54 -13.16 -31.10
N PRO A 217 -19.52 -11.84 -31.45
CA PRO A 217 -18.96 -10.81 -30.57
C PRO A 217 -19.63 -10.74 -29.20
N SER A 218 -20.90 -11.16 -29.08
CA SER A 218 -21.63 -11.20 -27.81
C SER A 218 -20.92 -12.04 -26.76
N LYS A 219 -20.28 -13.16 -27.14
CA LYS A 219 -19.53 -13.99 -26.18
C LYS A 219 -18.41 -13.22 -25.48
N PHE A 220 -17.71 -12.35 -26.20
CA PHE A 220 -16.69 -11.49 -25.60
C PHE A 220 -17.31 -10.47 -24.65
N LEU A 221 -18.45 -9.89 -25.02
CA LEU A 221 -19.17 -8.93 -24.19
C LEU A 221 -19.78 -9.58 -22.94
N ASP A 222 -20.14 -10.87 -23.00
CA ASP A 222 -20.60 -11.63 -21.82
C ASP A 222 -19.51 -11.68 -20.74
N TYR A 223 -18.22 -11.71 -21.11
CA TYR A 223 -17.12 -11.58 -20.14
C TYR A 223 -17.09 -10.19 -19.49
N VAL A 224 -17.35 -9.13 -20.25
CA VAL A 224 -17.41 -7.75 -19.73
C VAL A 224 -18.58 -7.61 -18.75
N ASP A 225 -19.74 -8.20 -19.09
CA ASP A 225 -20.94 -8.22 -18.25
C ASP A 225 -20.72 -9.05 -16.96
N LYS A 226 -20.09 -10.24 -17.08
CA LYS A 226 -19.74 -11.11 -15.95
C LYS A 226 -18.77 -10.45 -14.96
N LEU A 227 -17.94 -9.54 -15.44
CA LEU A 227 -17.02 -8.75 -14.62
C LEU A 227 -17.68 -7.50 -14.02
N ASN A 228 -19.00 -7.33 -14.14
CA ASN A 228 -19.75 -6.15 -13.69
C ASN A 228 -19.20 -4.83 -14.27
N LEU A 229 -18.64 -4.85 -15.49
CA LEU A 229 -18.10 -3.65 -16.14
C LEU A 229 -19.13 -2.85 -16.93
N SER A 230 -20.36 -3.36 -17.04
CA SER A 230 -21.46 -2.76 -17.82
C SER A 230 -22.53 -2.08 -16.98
N LYS A 231 -22.33 -2.01 -15.65
CA LYS A 231 -23.22 -1.36 -14.70
C LYS A 231 -22.38 -0.74 -13.58
N PRO A 232 -22.91 0.24 -12.84
CA PRO A 232 -22.26 0.76 -11.64
C PRO A 232 -21.87 -0.35 -10.65
N LEU A 233 -20.74 -0.19 -9.96
CA LEU A 233 -20.25 -1.05 -8.88
C LEU A 233 -21.10 -0.91 -7.60
N GLY A 234 -21.89 0.16 -7.49
CA GLY A 234 -22.83 0.40 -6.40
C GLY A 234 -22.17 1.09 -5.20
N LEU A 235 -21.30 2.06 -5.44
CA LEU A 235 -20.45 2.68 -4.41
C LEU A 235 -21.25 3.42 -3.33
N GLN A 236 -20.65 3.58 -2.14
CA GLN A 236 -21.23 4.34 -1.02
C GLN A 236 -21.26 5.86 -1.25
N ILE A 237 -20.62 6.33 -2.33
CA ILE A 237 -20.49 7.73 -2.69
C ILE A 237 -21.35 8.01 -3.93
N THR A 238 -22.14 9.06 -3.85
CA THR A 238 -23.01 9.52 -4.94
C THR A 238 -22.20 10.06 -6.12
N GLY A 239 -22.78 9.98 -7.32
CA GLY A 239 -22.14 10.45 -8.56
C GLY A 239 -21.29 9.40 -9.27
N GLU A 240 -21.49 8.12 -8.97
CA GLU A 240 -20.90 7.02 -9.74
C GLU A 240 -21.32 7.08 -11.22
N SER A 241 -20.35 6.98 -12.13
CA SER A 241 -20.64 7.00 -13.57
C SER A 241 -21.27 5.70 -14.04
N TYR A 242 -22.16 5.81 -15.04
CA TYR A 242 -22.71 4.66 -15.75
C TYR A 242 -21.77 4.26 -16.89
N PRO A 243 -21.26 3.01 -16.89
CA PRO A 243 -20.44 2.51 -17.99
C PRO A 243 -21.14 2.62 -19.34
N LYS A 244 -20.41 3.04 -20.39
CA LYS A 244 -20.89 2.96 -21.77
C LYS A 244 -20.08 1.95 -22.55
N ILE A 245 -20.76 1.06 -23.24
CA ILE A 245 -20.14 -0.03 -23.99
C ILE A 245 -20.82 -0.11 -25.34
N THR A 246 -20.02 -0.03 -26.41
CA THR A 246 -20.53 -0.23 -27.76
C THR A 246 -20.87 -1.70 -27.96
N ARG A 247 -22.07 -2.02 -28.46
CA ARG A 247 -22.57 -3.39 -28.65
C ARG A 247 -23.04 -3.64 -30.09
N PRO A 248 -23.14 -4.91 -30.54
CA PRO A 248 -23.55 -5.26 -31.92
C PRO A 248 -24.86 -4.67 -32.42
N LYS A 249 -25.79 -4.34 -31.52
CA LYS A 249 -27.09 -3.76 -31.86
C LYS A 249 -27.07 -2.23 -31.98
N ASP A 250 -25.97 -1.60 -31.60
CA ASP A 250 -25.86 -0.14 -31.57
C ASP A 250 -25.56 0.41 -32.97
N LYS A 251 -26.07 1.63 -33.23
CA LYS A 251 -25.92 2.27 -34.55
C LYS A 251 -24.47 2.53 -34.96
N ASN A 252 -23.59 2.70 -33.98
CA ASN A 252 -22.16 2.94 -34.16
C ASN A 252 -21.32 1.66 -34.18
N TRP A 253 -21.94 0.48 -34.10
CA TRP A 253 -21.23 -0.79 -34.25
C TRP A 253 -20.84 -1.03 -35.72
N SER A 254 -19.62 -1.49 -35.93
CA SER A 254 -19.08 -1.81 -37.26
C SER A 254 -18.16 -3.02 -37.19
N GLY A 255 -17.73 -3.54 -38.34
CA GLY A 255 -16.82 -4.69 -38.40
C GLY A 255 -15.49 -4.50 -37.66
N ILE A 256 -15.10 -3.25 -37.37
CA ILE A 256 -13.88 -2.92 -36.63
C ILE A 256 -14.11 -2.71 -35.12
N SER A 257 -15.37 -2.67 -34.65
CA SER A 257 -15.68 -2.38 -33.25
C SER A 257 -15.04 -3.43 -32.33
N LEU A 258 -15.26 -4.72 -32.60
CA LEU A 258 -14.71 -5.80 -31.78
C LEU A 258 -13.16 -5.83 -31.76
N PRO A 259 -12.44 -5.74 -32.90
CA PRO A 259 -10.98 -5.66 -32.86
C PRO A 259 -10.43 -4.46 -32.08
N TRP A 260 -11.11 -3.30 -32.09
CA TRP A 260 -10.69 -2.11 -31.32
C TRP A 260 -10.97 -2.27 -29.82
N MET A 261 -12.08 -2.92 -29.49
CA MET A 261 -12.41 -3.29 -28.11
C MET A 261 -11.35 -4.21 -27.48
N ALA A 262 -10.68 -5.04 -28.28
CA ALA A 262 -9.62 -5.92 -27.80
C ALA A 262 -8.42 -5.20 -27.15
N TYR A 263 -8.29 -3.89 -27.35
CA TYR A 263 -7.26 -3.09 -26.70
C TYR A 263 -7.82 -1.82 -26.03
N GLY A 264 -9.11 -1.85 -25.67
CA GLY A 264 -9.72 -0.92 -24.71
C GLY A 264 -10.40 0.31 -25.29
N TYR A 265 -10.72 0.32 -26.59
CA TYR A 265 -11.55 1.36 -27.23
C TYR A 265 -13.01 0.92 -27.33
N GLY A 266 -13.94 1.88 -27.36
CA GLY A 266 -15.38 1.59 -27.41
C GLY A 266 -15.99 1.25 -26.04
N PHE A 267 -15.26 1.56 -24.96
CA PHE A 267 -15.70 1.48 -23.57
C PHE A 267 -15.47 2.83 -22.90
N GLU A 268 -16.43 3.32 -22.12
CA GLU A 268 -16.23 4.41 -21.17
C GLU A 268 -16.54 3.86 -19.78
N ILE A 269 -15.50 3.65 -18.96
CA ILE A 269 -15.62 3.11 -17.59
C ILE A 269 -14.84 3.98 -16.60
N SER A 270 -15.19 3.91 -15.31
CA SER A 270 -14.47 4.66 -14.27
C SER A 270 -13.15 4.00 -13.86
N PRO A 271 -12.24 4.74 -13.20
CA PRO A 271 -10.96 4.18 -12.78
C PRO A 271 -11.15 3.04 -11.78
N LEU A 272 -12.20 3.13 -10.95
CA LEU A 272 -12.58 2.10 -10.00
C LEU A 272 -13.03 0.79 -10.67
N HIS A 273 -13.70 0.83 -11.82
CA HIS A 273 -14.03 -0.39 -12.57
C HIS A 273 -12.76 -1.12 -13.02
N THR A 274 -11.79 -0.39 -13.56
CA THR A 274 -10.50 -0.95 -13.96
C THR A 274 -9.75 -1.50 -12.75
N LEU A 275 -9.66 -0.73 -11.66
CA LEU A 275 -8.99 -1.15 -10.44
C LEU A 275 -9.62 -2.41 -9.83
N ALA A 276 -10.96 -2.51 -9.79
CA ALA A 276 -11.67 -3.64 -9.22
C ALA A 276 -11.34 -4.96 -9.94
N VAL A 277 -11.11 -4.94 -11.26
CA VAL A 277 -10.68 -6.13 -12.02
C VAL A 277 -9.25 -6.54 -11.66
N TYR A 278 -8.33 -5.58 -11.55
CA TYR A 278 -6.95 -5.87 -11.17
C TYR A 278 -6.85 -6.32 -9.70
N ASN A 279 -7.65 -5.73 -8.82
CA ASN A 279 -7.86 -6.17 -7.45
C ASN A 279 -8.37 -7.61 -7.41
N ALA A 280 -9.32 -8.00 -8.26
CA ALA A 280 -9.80 -9.37 -8.35
C ALA A 280 -8.69 -10.37 -8.74
N ILE A 281 -7.78 -10.01 -9.66
CA ILE A 281 -6.61 -10.85 -9.98
C ILE A 281 -5.67 -10.98 -8.77
N ALA A 282 -5.44 -9.87 -8.07
CA ALA A 282 -4.63 -9.84 -6.85
C ALA A 282 -5.26 -10.67 -5.72
N ASN A 283 -6.58 -10.67 -5.63
CA ASN A 283 -7.40 -11.31 -4.61
C ASN A 283 -7.90 -12.70 -5.03
N ASP A 284 -7.02 -13.48 -5.68
CA ASP A 284 -7.27 -14.88 -6.04
C ASP A 284 -8.56 -15.14 -6.85
N GLY A 285 -8.94 -14.19 -7.70
CA GLY A 285 -10.11 -14.25 -8.57
C GLY A 285 -11.41 -13.76 -7.93
N LYS A 286 -11.37 -13.27 -6.69
CA LYS A 286 -12.53 -12.71 -5.97
C LYS A 286 -12.58 -11.19 -6.17
N MET A 287 -13.52 -10.73 -6.97
CA MET A 287 -13.78 -9.31 -7.20
C MET A 287 -14.60 -8.73 -6.05
N ILE A 288 -14.01 -7.75 -5.38
CA ILE A 288 -14.61 -7.08 -4.22
C ILE A 288 -15.04 -5.67 -4.61
N LYS A 289 -16.14 -5.23 -4.01
CA LYS A 289 -16.65 -3.87 -4.17
C LYS A 289 -15.75 -2.86 -3.45
N PRO A 290 -15.39 -1.73 -4.06
CA PRO A 290 -14.71 -0.65 -3.36
C PRO A 290 -15.56 -0.08 -2.22
N ILE A 291 -14.97 0.05 -1.03
CA ILE A 291 -15.61 0.54 0.20
C ILE A 291 -14.89 1.81 0.66
N PHE A 292 -15.66 2.84 0.97
CA PHE A 292 -15.17 4.16 1.42
C PHE A 292 -15.41 4.40 2.92
N VAL A 293 -16.49 3.85 3.48
CA VAL A 293 -16.92 4.05 4.88
C VAL A 293 -17.06 2.69 5.54
N THR A 294 -16.44 2.51 6.72
CA THR A 294 -16.51 1.25 7.50
C THR A 294 -17.69 1.24 8.45
N SER A 295 -18.04 2.39 9.05
CA SER A 295 -19.13 2.46 10.03
C SER A 295 -19.76 3.85 10.12
N ILE A 296 -21.01 3.85 10.57
CA ILE A 296 -21.71 5.03 11.10
C ILE A 296 -21.87 4.79 12.61
N GLN A 297 -21.43 5.75 13.41
CA GLN A 297 -21.36 5.61 14.87
C GLN A 297 -21.83 6.86 15.61
N GLN A 298 -22.16 6.69 16.87
CA GLN A 298 -22.44 7.77 17.80
C GLN A 298 -21.52 7.60 19.00
N ALA A 299 -20.49 8.44 19.10
CA ALA A 299 -19.37 8.22 20.01
C ALA A 299 -18.81 6.79 19.82
N ASP A 300 -18.79 5.97 20.88
CA ASP A 300 -18.24 4.60 20.84
C ASP A 300 -19.26 3.54 20.36
N ASN A 301 -20.50 3.93 20.08
CA ASN A 301 -21.56 3.00 19.70
C ASN A 301 -21.75 2.94 18.18
N VAL A 302 -21.38 1.81 17.57
CA VAL A 302 -21.57 1.55 16.13
C VAL A 302 -23.06 1.31 15.85
N LYS A 303 -23.66 2.17 15.03
CA LYS A 303 -25.07 2.07 14.60
C LYS A 303 -25.22 1.21 13.35
N GLN A 304 -24.24 1.30 12.46
CA GLN A 304 -24.21 0.55 11.21
C GLN A 304 -22.76 0.28 10.82
N GLU A 305 -22.49 -0.94 10.38
CA GLU A 305 -21.19 -1.37 9.86
C GLU A 305 -21.33 -1.77 8.39
N PHE A 306 -20.29 -1.51 7.62
CA PHE A 306 -20.21 -1.86 6.21
C PHE A 306 -19.11 -2.90 6.01
N GLU A 307 -19.53 -4.14 5.77
CA GLU A 307 -18.62 -5.25 5.53
C GLU A 307 -18.17 -5.35 4.07
N THR A 308 -17.10 -6.10 3.85
CA THR A 308 -16.60 -6.45 2.52
C THR A 308 -17.64 -7.17 1.66
N GLU A 309 -18.09 -6.50 0.59
CA GLU A 309 -19.05 -7.07 -0.37
C GLU A 309 -18.34 -7.70 -1.58
N THR A 310 -18.70 -8.94 -1.91
CA THR A 310 -18.14 -9.66 -3.06
C THR A 310 -19.02 -9.49 -4.29
N LEU A 311 -18.53 -8.76 -5.29
CA LEU A 311 -19.24 -8.56 -6.57
C LEU A 311 -19.22 -9.80 -7.45
N ASN A 312 -18.11 -10.54 -7.44
CA ASN A 312 -17.95 -11.79 -8.16
C ASN A 312 -16.95 -12.68 -7.42
N SER A 313 -17.39 -13.87 -6.98
CA SER A 313 -16.54 -14.77 -6.19
C SER A 313 -15.45 -15.46 -7.02
N LYS A 314 -15.62 -15.55 -8.35
CA LYS A 314 -14.69 -16.23 -9.24
C LYS A 314 -14.80 -15.67 -10.67
N ILE A 315 -13.93 -14.73 -10.99
CA ILE A 315 -13.91 -14.08 -12.31
C ILE A 315 -13.47 -15.00 -13.45
N CYS A 316 -12.58 -15.97 -13.18
CA CYS A 316 -12.06 -16.94 -14.16
C CYS A 316 -11.62 -18.25 -13.48
N SER A 317 -11.19 -19.25 -14.26
CA SER A 317 -10.58 -20.48 -13.74
C SER A 317 -9.24 -20.21 -13.03
N GLY A 318 -8.83 -21.13 -12.14
CA GLY A 318 -7.53 -21.03 -11.46
C GLY A 318 -6.33 -21.12 -12.42
N LYS A 319 -6.46 -21.89 -13.52
CA LYS A 319 -5.44 -21.96 -14.57
C LYS A 319 -5.25 -20.59 -15.23
N THR A 320 -6.34 -19.98 -15.67
CA THR A 320 -6.31 -18.64 -16.29
C THR A 320 -5.80 -17.60 -15.30
N LEU A 321 -6.28 -17.61 -14.06
CA LEU A 321 -5.83 -16.67 -13.04
C LEU A 321 -4.31 -16.71 -12.84
N ASN A 322 -3.71 -17.90 -12.74
CA ASN A 322 -2.27 -18.06 -12.60
C ASN A 322 -1.50 -17.54 -13.83
N GLN A 323 -2.02 -17.80 -15.03
CA GLN A 323 -1.45 -17.26 -16.27
C GLN A 323 -1.54 -15.73 -16.32
N LEU A 324 -2.66 -15.13 -15.89
CA LEU A 324 -2.83 -13.68 -15.84
C LEU A 324 -1.90 -13.02 -14.82
N LYS A 325 -1.72 -13.62 -13.63
CA LYS A 325 -0.74 -13.15 -12.62
C LYS A 325 0.67 -13.14 -13.21
N LEU A 326 1.07 -14.25 -13.86
CA LEU A 326 2.37 -14.36 -14.54
C LEU A 326 2.54 -13.30 -15.64
N LEU A 327 1.49 -13.03 -16.42
CA LEU A 327 1.54 -12.01 -17.47
C LEU A 327 1.73 -10.60 -16.90
N LEU A 328 1.00 -10.25 -15.84
CA LEU A 328 1.09 -8.94 -15.18
C LEU A 328 2.45 -8.70 -14.52
N GLU A 329 3.04 -9.74 -13.92
CA GLU A 329 4.42 -9.68 -13.40
C GLU A 329 5.42 -9.52 -14.55
N SER A 330 5.26 -10.30 -15.64
CA SER A 330 6.18 -10.24 -16.79
C SER A 330 6.14 -8.90 -17.54
N VAL A 331 5.04 -8.12 -17.46
CA VAL A 331 5.00 -6.75 -18.00
C VAL A 331 6.01 -5.85 -17.29
N VAL A 332 6.20 -6.02 -15.98
CA VAL A 332 7.19 -5.27 -15.18
C VAL A 332 8.58 -5.85 -15.35
N GLU A 333 8.73 -7.17 -15.45
CA GLU A 333 10.06 -7.77 -15.60
C GLU A 333 10.66 -7.60 -17.00
N ASN A 334 9.83 -7.80 -18.03
CA ASN A 334 10.24 -8.03 -19.41
C ASN A 334 9.51 -7.14 -20.43
N GLY A 335 8.47 -6.42 -20.03
CA GLY A 335 7.58 -5.66 -20.92
C GLY A 335 7.72 -4.15 -20.87
N THR A 336 6.58 -3.45 -21.02
CA THR A 336 6.50 -1.99 -21.08
C THR A 336 6.77 -1.29 -19.76
N ALA A 337 6.69 -1.97 -18.61
CA ALA A 337 6.84 -1.38 -17.27
C ALA A 337 8.19 -1.69 -16.59
N LYS A 338 9.23 -1.99 -17.38
CA LYS A 338 10.58 -2.35 -16.88
C LYS A 338 11.21 -1.37 -15.91
N ASN A 339 10.88 -0.09 -16.02
CA ASN A 339 11.39 0.95 -15.12
C ASN A 339 10.91 0.77 -13.67
N LEU A 340 9.86 -0.03 -13.43
CA LEU A 340 9.34 -0.30 -12.09
C LEU A 340 10.01 -1.54 -11.44
N LYS A 341 10.93 -2.22 -12.13
CA LYS A 341 11.57 -3.46 -11.66
C LYS A 341 12.51 -3.26 -10.48
N ASN A 342 13.13 -2.09 -10.34
CA ASN A 342 14.16 -1.82 -9.33
C ASN A 342 13.55 -1.50 -7.95
N SER A 343 12.85 -2.48 -7.37
CA SER A 343 12.21 -2.41 -6.05
C SER A 343 12.62 -3.62 -5.20
N TYR A 344 12.57 -3.49 -3.86
CA TYR A 344 12.82 -4.59 -2.93
C TYR A 344 11.69 -5.64 -2.89
N TYR A 345 10.60 -5.36 -3.59
CA TYR A 345 9.42 -6.19 -3.71
C TYR A 345 9.00 -6.27 -5.18
N ARG A 346 8.24 -7.30 -5.54
CA ARG A 346 7.77 -7.52 -6.90
C ARG A 346 6.49 -6.73 -7.16
N ILE A 347 6.36 -6.12 -8.34
CA ILE A 347 5.16 -5.41 -8.78
C ILE A 347 4.56 -6.18 -9.96
N ALA A 348 3.25 -6.32 -9.98
CA ALA A 348 2.51 -6.85 -11.12
C ALA A 348 1.50 -5.81 -11.61
N GLY A 349 1.45 -5.56 -12.91
CA GLY A 349 0.56 -4.52 -13.43
C GLY A 349 0.62 -4.36 -14.94
N LYS A 350 -0.07 -3.34 -15.44
CA LYS A 350 -0.16 -3.05 -16.87
C LYS A 350 -0.17 -1.56 -17.12
N THR A 351 0.60 -1.14 -18.12
CA THR A 351 0.54 0.21 -18.66
C THR A 351 -0.65 0.38 -19.61
N GLY A 352 -1.27 1.54 -19.54
CA GLY A 352 -2.31 2.01 -20.43
C GLY A 352 -1.91 3.28 -21.17
N THR A 353 -2.34 3.35 -22.42
CA THR A 353 -2.31 4.58 -23.22
C THR A 353 -3.54 4.54 -24.11
N ALA A 354 -4.38 5.57 -24.01
CA ALA A 354 -5.60 5.72 -24.79
C ALA A 354 -5.62 7.11 -25.41
N GLN A 355 -6.12 7.21 -26.64
CA GLN A 355 -6.32 8.50 -27.29
C GLN A 355 -7.58 9.17 -26.74
N ILE A 356 -7.53 10.49 -26.57
CA ILE A 356 -8.70 11.25 -26.13
C ILE A 356 -9.64 11.44 -27.32
N LEU A 357 -10.90 11.04 -27.14
CA LEU A 357 -11.98 11.31 -28.06
C LEU A 357 -12.54 12.72 -27.78
N LYS A 358 -12.50 13.60 -28.79
CA LYS A 358 -13.12 14.93 -28.74
C LYS A 358 -13.93 15.16 -30.00
N ASP A 359 -15.20 15.58 -29.84
CA ASP A 359 -16.12 15.85 -30.95
C ASP A 359 -16.22 14.71 -31.99
N GLY A 360 -16.18 13.46 -31.50
CA GLY A 360 -16.25 12.25 -32.33
C GLY A 360 -14.96 11.91 -33.08
N ARG A 361 -13.84 12.56 -32.79
CA ARG A 361 -12.52 12.29 -33.39
C ARG A 361 -11.45 12.09 -32.33
N TYR A 362 -10.56 11.12 -32.55
CA TYR A 362 -9.41 10.91 -31.67
C TYR A 362 -8.35 11.98 -31.96
N GLU A 363 -7.95 12.70 -30.92
CA GLU A 363 -6.88 13.69 -31.00
C GLU A 363 -5.51 13.06 -30.70
N LYS A 364 -4.42 13.76 -31.06
CA LYS A 364 -3.06 13.41 -30.61
C LYS A 364 -2.83 13.85 -29.16
N ARG A 365 -3.78 13.53 -28.29
CA ARG A 365 -3.75 13.74 -26.84
C ARG A 365 -4.09 12.43 -26.18
N TYR A 366 -3.44 12.14 -25.07
CA TYR A 366 -3.47 10.80 -24.50
C TYR A 366 -3.86 10.80 -23.03
N ILE A 367 -4.54 9.73 -22.61
CA ILE A 367 -4.64 9.33 -21.22
C ILE A 367 -3.57 8.27 -21.00
N THR A 368 -2.69 8.53 -20.04
CA THR A 368 -1.64 7.61 -19.60
C THR A 368 -2.07 6.97 -18.30
N SER A 369 -1.90 5.66 -18.16
CA SER A 369 -2.27 4.98 -16.93
C SER A 369 -1.33 3.83 -16.59
N PHE A 370 -1.32 3.49 -15.31
CA PHE A 370 -0.74 2.27 -14.79
C PHE A 370 -1.68 1.72 -13.72
N VAL A 371 -2.00 0.44 -13.82
CA VAL A 371 -2.82 -0.26 -12.83
C VAL A 371 -2.14 -1.57 -12.47
N GLY A 372 -2.13 -1.90 -11.19
CA GLY A 372 -1.39 -3.06 -10.70
C GLY A 372 -1.58 -3.29 -9.21
N TYR A 373 -0.80 -4.22 -8.68
CA TYR A 373 -0.79 -4.58 -7.27
C TYR A 373 0.61 -4.99 -6.81
N PHE A 374 0.82 -4.90 -5.51
CA PHE A 374 2.08 -5.21 -4.86
C PHE A 374 1.88 -5.67 -3.40
N PRO A 375 2.84 -6.43 -2.84
CA PRO A 375 3.84 -7.22 -3.55
C PRO A 375 3.18 -8.31 -4.44
N ALA A 376 3.73 -8.60 -5.62
CA ALA A 376 3.10 -9.48 -6.61
C ALA A 376 2.81 -10.91 -6.10
N HIS A 377 3.65 -11.40 -5.18
CA HIS A 377 3.57 -12.76 -4.63
C HIS A 377 2.62 -12.89 -3.45
N ALA A 378 2.34 -11.80 -2.75
CA ALA A 378 1.42 -11.73 -1.62
C ALA A 378 0.73 -10.35 -1.65
N PRO A 379 -0.20 -10.12 -2.59
CA PRO A 379 -0.74 -8.79 -2.83
C PRO A 379 -1.49 -8.26 -1.62
N LYS A 380 -1.11 -7.05 -1.16
CA LYS A 380 -1.81 -6.35 -0.08
C LYS A 380 -2.56 -5.13 -0.60
N TYR A 381 -1.96 -4.40 -1.54
CA TYR A 381 -2.57 -3.24 -2.16
C TYR A 381 -2.60 -3.38 -3.67
N SER A 382 -3.69 -2.88 -4.25
CA SER A 382 -3.85 -2.61 -5.66
C SER A 382 -4.02 -1.11 -5.86
N ALA A 383 -3.49 -0.56 -6.94
CA ALA A 383 -3.65 0.85 -7.23
C ALA A 383 -3.79 1.11 -8.73
N ILE A 384 -4.46 2.21 -9.05
CA ILE A 384 -4.54 2.77 -10.40
C ILE A 384 -4.07 4.22 -10.36
N VAL A 385 -3.23 4.58 -11.33
CA VAL A 385 -2.81 5.93 -11.62
C VAL A 385 -3.25 6.26 -13.04
N LEU A 386 -3.87 7.41 -13.22
CA LEU A 386 -4.29 7.94 -14.51
C LEU A 386 -3.88 9.40 -14.60
N ILE A 387 -3.20 9.78 -15.68
CA ILE A 387 -2.83 11.17 -15.96
C ILE A 387 -3.25 11.49 -17.40
N LYS A 388 -4.11 12.50 -17.53
CA LYS A 388 -4.72 12.94 -18.78
C LYS A 388 -3.94 14.10 -19.37
N ASN A 389 -3.68 13.98 -20.67
CA ASN A 389 -2.97 14.95 -21.49
C ASN A 389 -1.64 15.43 -20.88
N PRO A 390 -0.73 14.52 -20.44
CA PRO A 390 0.61 14.93 -20.04
C PRO A 390 1.35 15.52 -21.25
N ARG A 391 2.06 16.61 -21.04
CA ARG A 391 2.90 17.30 -22.02
C ARG A 391 4.37 16.89 -21.85
N GLY A 392 5.17 17.14 -22.89
CA GLY A 392 6.60 16.80 -22.93
C GLY A 392 6.93 15.60 -23.83
N ILE A 393 8.19 15.16 -23.78
CA ILE A 393 8.77 14.14 -24.67
C ILE A 393 8.29 12.72 -24.29
N TYR A 394 8.04 12.48 -23.00
CA TYR A 394 7.68 11.15 -22.48
C TYR A 394 6.20 11.09 -22.09
N GLN A 395 5.32 10.71 -23.03
CA GLN A 395 3.86 10.69 -22.86
C GLN A 395 3.28 9.28 -22.69
N TYR A 396 4.07 8.31 -22.23
CA TYR A 396 3.63 6.92 -22.13
C TYR A 396 3.29 6.54 -20.69
N GLY A 397 2.43 5.52 -20.52
CA GLY A 397 2.00 5.05 -19.20
C GLY A 397 3.16 4.65 -18.27
N ASN A 398 4.25 4.12 -18.82
CA ASN A 398 5.44 3.74 -18.04
C ASN A 398 6.28 4.94 -17.57
N SER A 399 6.29 6.06 -18.30
CA SER A 399 7.10 7.23 -17.96
C SER A 399 6.36 8.25 -17.09
N VAL A 400 5.02 8.25 -17.14
CA VAL A 400 4.18 9.23 -16.43
C VAL A 400 3.46 8.60 -15.24
N ALA A 401 2.63 7.58 -15.46
CA ALA A 401 1.80 6.97 -14.42
C ALA A 401 2.55 5.92 -13.59
N GLY A 402 3.48 5.19 -14.22
CA GLY A 402 4.30 4.16 -13.58
C GLY A 402 5.13 4.68 -12.38
N PRO A 403 5.89 5.80 -12.51
CA PRO A 403 6.68 6.35 -11.41
C PRO A 403 5.82 6.75 -10.21
N VAL A 404 4.66 7.36 -10.44
CA VAL A 404 3.70 7.70 -9.35
C VAL A 404 3.26 6.45 -8.61
N PHE A 405 2.93 5.37 -9.33
CA PHE A 405 2.58 4.09 -8.70
C PHE A 405 3.74 3.56 -7.86
N LYS A 406 4.97 3.64 -8.39
CA LYS A 406 6.18 3.17 -7.69
C LYS A 406 6.44 3.96 -6.42
N ASP A 407 6.32 5.29 -6.46
CA ASP A 407 6.56 6.15 -5.31
C ASP A 407 5.58 5.84 -4.17
N ILE A 408 4.29 5.64 -4.51
CA ILE A 408 3.26 5.22 -3.56
C ILE A 408 3.58 3.84 -3.00
N ALA A 409 3.92 2.89 -3.86
CA ALA A 409 4.19 1.52 -3.47
C ALA A 409 5.46 1.40 -2.59
N ASP A 410 6.52 2.14 -2.90
CA ASP A 410 7.76 2.19 -2.11
C ASP A 410 7.49 2.78 -0.73
N ASN A 411 6.69 3.85 -0.65
CA ASN A 411 6.34 4.47 0.60
C ASN A 411 5.51 3.53 1.49
N ILE A 412 4.46 2.91 0.92
CA ILE A 412 3.64 1.91 1.62
C ILE A 412 4.52 0.76 2.11
N TYR A 413 5.35 0.20 1.23
CA TYR A 413 6.23 -0.92 1.57
C TYR A 413 7.17 -0.55 2.71
N SER A 414 7.78 0.64 2.69
CA SER A 414 8.72 1.09 3.73
C SER A 414 8.11 1.29 5.12
N ARG A 415 6.79 1.51 5.21
CA ARG A 415 6.08 1.81 6.47
C ARG A 415 5.39 0.60 7.07
N ASP A 416 5.02 -0.37 6.25
CA ASP A 416 4.26 -1.53 6.68
C ASP A 416 5.17 -2.72 6.97
N ILE A 417 5.52 -2.89 8.24
CA ILE A 417 6.41 -3.96 8.70
C ILE A 417 5.93 -5.36 8.27
N ASN A 418 4.63 -5.55 8.05
CA ASN A 418 4.05 -6.84 7.65
C ASN A 418 4.30 -7.17 6.17
N LEU A 419 4.70 -6.19 5.36
CA LEU A 419 5.10 -6.41 3.97
C LEU A 419 6.56 -6.86 3.83
N HIS A 420 7.36 -6.67 4.88
CA HIS A 420 8.75 -7.10 4.89
C HIS A 420 8.83 -8.59 5.19
N SER A 421 9.71 -9.30 4.47
CA SER A 421 10.10 -10.64 4.86
C SER A 421 10.76 -10.58 6.24
N ALA A 422 10.40 -11.51 7.13
CA ALA A 422 11.05 -11.61 8.43
C ALA A 422 12.56 -11.74 8.21
N MET A 423 13.35 -10.86 8.82
CA MET A 423 14.81 -11.01 8.80
C MET A 423 15.16 -12.36 9.39
N GLU A 424 15.93 -13.17 8.66
CA GLU A 424 16.49 -14.37 9.25
C GLU A 424 17.29 -13.98 10.49
N LYS A 425 16.96 -14.56 11.64
CA LYS A 425 17.77 -14.41 12.84
C LYS A 425 19.14 -15.01 12.52
N ALA A 426 20.11 -14.18 12.16
CA ALA A 426 21.49 -14.58 12.04
C ALA A 426 21.98 -15.02 13.44
N LYS A 427 21.85 -16.32 13.74
CA LYS A 427 22.52 -16.92 14.88
C LYS A 427 23.98 -17.15 14.48
N THR A 428 24.81 -16.13 14.61
CA THR A 428 26.27 -16.33 14.64
C THR A 428 26.64 -16.98 15.98
N GLN A 429 26.40 -18.29 16.11
CA GLN A 429 27.20 -19.09 17.03
C GLN A 429 28.49 -19.42 16.28
N GLU A 430 29.55 -18.64 16.49
CA GLU A 430 30.90 -19.10 16.13
C GLU A 430 31.31 -20.19 17.13
N PRO A 431 31.45 -21.47 16.71
CA PRO A 431 31.87 -22.53 17.60
C PRO A 431 33.28 -22.20 18.14
N GLY A 432 33.40 -22.03 19.46
CA GLY A 432 34.68 -21.77 20.13
C GLY A 432 34.90 -20.34 20.64
N VAL A 433 34.02 -19.38 20.32
CA VAL A 433 34.03 -18.05 20.94
C VAL A 433 33.24 -18.12 22.24
N PHE A 434 33.94 -18.41 23.34
CA PHE A 434 33.34 -18.39 24.67
C PHE A 434 33.27 -16.94 25.18
N PRO A 435 32.15 -16.54 25.82
CA PRO A 435 32.11 -15.28 26.55
C PRO A 435 33.26 -15.26 27.57
N THR A 436 34.00 -14.16 27.66
CA THR A 436 35.11 -14.02 28.62
C THR A 436 34.59 -13.95 30.05
N MET A 437 34.34 -15.11 30.64
CA MET A 437 34.08 -15.31 32.07
C MET A 437 35.42 -15.63 32.75
N ARG A 438 35.87 -14.78 33.69
CA ARG A 438 37.17 -14.94 34.38
C ARG A 438 37.01 -15.22 35.88
N ALA A 439 36.21 -14.42 36.57
CA ALA A 439 35.82 -14.64 37.96
C ALA A 439 34.51 -13.89 38.28
N GLY A 440 33.80 -14.32 39.32
CA GLY A 440 32.55 -13.71 39.78
C GLY A 440 31.75 -14.65 40.68
N LYS A 441 30.49 -14.29 40.93
CA LYS A 441 29.57 -15.07 41.77
C LYS A 441 29.12 -16.34 41.05
N GLN A 442 29.25 -17.50 41.69
CA GLN A 442 29.06 -18.80 41.04
C GLN A 442 27.65 -18.97 40.46
N GLU A 443 26.63 -18.58 41.23
CA GLU A 443 25.23 -18.71 40.85
C GLU A 443 24.89 -17.93 39.57
N GLU A 444 25.30 -16.65 39.52
CA GLU A 444 25.07 -15.76 38.37
C GLU A 444 25.81 -16.25 37.13
N LEU A 445 27.05 -16.69 37.29
CA LEU A 445 27.86 -17.20 36.18
C LEU A 445 27.34 -18.54 35.65
N THR A 446 26.80 -19.39 36.52
CA THR A 446 26.16 -20.66 36.13
C THR A 446 24.86 -20.41 35.38
N MET A 447 24.03 -19.50 35.88
CA MET A 447 22.79 -19.07 35.20
C MET A 447 23.10 -18.53 33.79
N LEU A 448 24.07 -17.61 33.69
CA LEU A 448 24.47 -17.01 32.42
C LEU A 448 25.02 -18.07 31.45
N ALA A 449 25.84 -19.01 31.93
CA ALA A 449 26.37 -20.09 31.11
C ALA A 449 25.24 -20.99 30.57
N ASN A 450 24.23 -21.32 31.39
CA ASN A 450 23.10 -22.13 30.96
C ASN A 450 22.22 -21.41 29.92
N GLU A 451 21.92 -20.13 30.14
CA GLU A 451 21.16 -19.29 29.18
C GLU A 451 21.87 -19.19 27.83
N LEU A 452 23.21 -19.11 27.84
CA LEU A 452 24.04 -19.04 26.64
C LEU A 452 24.31 -20.42 26.01
N GLY A 453 23.80 -21.52 26.59
CA GLY A 453 24.05 -22.88 26.10
C GLY A 453 25.49 -23.35 26.27
N VAL A 454 26.24 -22.78 27.22
CA VAL A 454 27.64 -23.10 27.51
C VAL A 454 27.72 -24.18 28.59
N SER A 455 28.32 -25.32 28.24
CA SER A 455 28.57 -26.42 29.19
C SER A 455 29.46 -25.95 30.34
N ASN A 456 29.03 -26.20 31.57
CA ASN A 456 29.78 -25.82 32.76
C ASN A 456 29.61 -26.85 33.89
N HIS A 457 30.64 -26.96 34.73
CA HIS A 457 30.67 -27.87 35.87
C HIS A 457 31.18 -27.16 37.12
N ALA A 458 30.39 -27.21 38.19
CA ALA A 458 30.77 -26.76 39.52
C ALA A 458 31.38 -27.92 40.32
N THR A 459 32.57 -27.71 40.87
CA THR A 459 33.23 -28.68 41.79
C THR A 459 33.33 -28.14 43.21
N THR A 460 32.61 -27.05 43.51
CA THR A 460 32.69 -26.30 44.76
C THR A 460 31.34 -25.68 45.11
N GLU A 461 31.10 -25.48 46.41
CA GLU A 461 29.95 -24.78 46.98
C GLU A 461 30.30 -23.33 47.40
N GLU A 462 31.38 -22.77 46.85
CA GLU A 462 31.92 -21.48 47.28
C GLU A 462 31.22 -20.35 46.53
N GLU A 463 30.81 -19.29 47.23
CA GLU A 463 30.04 -18.19 46.61
C GLU A 463 30.79 -17.52 45.45
N TRP A 464 32.13 -17.41 45.56
CA TRP A 464 33.01 -16.77 44.59
C TRP A 464 33.90 -17.79 43.90
N VAL A 465 33.92 -17.75 42.57
CA VAL A 465 34.68 -18.70 41.73
C VAL A 465 35.52 -18.01 40.68
N LYS A 466 36.55 -18.72 40.24
CA LYS A 466 37.35 -18.41 39.05
C LYS A 466 37.12 -19.45 37.98
N THR A 467 37.29 -19.06 36.72
CA THR A 467 37.17 -19.99 35.60
C THR A 467 38.47 -20.72 35.35
N ASN A 468 38.34 -21.99 35.01
CA ASN A 468 39.36 -22.73 34.26
C ASN A 468 38.70 -23.36 33.03
N LYS A 469 39.35 -23.28 31.87
CA LYS A 469 38.81 -23.86 30.64
C LYS A 469 39.25 -25.32 30.55
N ASN A 470 38.31 -26.23 30.36
CA ASN A 470 38.60 -27.63 30.06
C ASN A 470 37.87 -28.04 28.76
N GLY A 471 38.58 -28.06 27.64
CA GLY A 471 37.99 -28.28 26.31
C GLY A 471 36.92 -27.23 25.98
N ASN A 472 35.68 -27.68 25.78
CA ASN A 472 34.51 -26.84 25.50
C ASN A 472 33.63 -26.55 26.74
N ALA A 473 34.10 -26.89 27.94
CA ALA A 473 33.38 -26.66 29.18
C ALA A 473 34.13 -25.70 30.12
N ILE A 474 33.35 -24.96 30.90
CA ILE A 474 33.87 -24.10 31.97
C ILE A 474 33.86 -24.89 33.28
N VAL A 475 35.01 -24.96 33.95
CA VAL A 475 35.11 -25.54 35.29
C VAL A 475 35.26 -24.41 36.29
N TRP A 476 34.33 -24.35 37.25
CA TRP A 476 34.38 -23.37 38.34
C TRP A 476 35.34 -23.84 39.42
N LYS A 477 36.38 -23.04 39.69
CA LYS A 477 37.35 -23.26 40.77
C LYS A 477 37.05 -22.34 41.94
N LYS A 478 37.13 -22.85 43.16
CA LYS A 478 36.92 -22.07 44.38
C LYS A 478 37.83 -20.84 44.46
N ASN A 479 37.26 -19.72 44.87
CA ASN A 479 37.97 -18.50 45.21
C ASN A 479 37.47 -17.98 46.57
N PRO A 480 37.80 -18.68 47.67
CA PRO A 480 37.23 -18.41 48.97
C PRO A 480 37.64 -17.03 49.48
N ILE A 481 36.70 -16.32 50.10
CA ILE A 481 36.94 -15.02 50.72
C ILE A 481 37.26 -15.24 52.19
N VAL A 482 38.53 -15.19 52.54
CA VAL A 482 39.00 -15.41 53.91
C VAL A 482 38.96 -14.11 54.71
N LYS A 483 38.35 -14.17 55.90
CA LYS A 483 38.23 -13.02 56.80
C LYS A 483 39.60 -12.48 57.20
N ASP A 484 39.73 -11.15 57.25
CA ASP A 484 40.94 -10.41 57.64
C ASP A 484 42.15 -10.65 56.71
N GLN A 485 41.94 -11.21 55.51
CA GLN A 485 42.95 -11.38 54.47
C GLN A 485 42.51 -10.72 53.16
N VAL A 486 43.49 -10.21 52.40
CA VAL A 486 43.25 -9.58 51.10
C VAL A 486 42.65 -10.62 50.14
N PRO A 487 41.41 -10.41 49.66
CA PRO A 487 40.80 -11.29 48.66
C PRO A 487 41.51 -11.23 47.31
N ASP A 488 41.47 -12.33 46.57
CA ASP A 488 41.88 -12.36 45.18
C ASP A 488 40.69 -11.95 44.28
N VAL A 489 40.72 -10.72 43.80
CA VAL A 489 39.67 -10.17 42.91
C VAL A 489 40.08 -10.16 41.45
N THR A 490 41.24 -10.73 41.09
CA THR A 490 41.71 -10.74 39.70
C THR A 490 40.72 -11.51 38.81
N GLY A 491 40.34 -10.90 37.69
CA GLY A 491 39.33 -11.41 36.76
C GLY A 491 37.88 -11.08 37.11
N MET A 492 37.59 -10.56 38.31
CA MET A 492 36.24 -10.16 38.70
C MET A 492 35.79 -8.91 37.93
N THR A 493 34.48 -8.69 37.83
CA THR A 493 33.96 -7.39 37.41
C THR A 493 34.32 -6.34 38.45
N PHE A 494 34.50 -5.08 38.04
CA PHE A 494 34.80 -4.03 39.01
C PHE A 494 33.76 -3.93 40.12
N ARG A 495 32.47 -4.12 39.79
CA ARG A 495 31.37 -4.13 40.76
C ARG A 495 31.55 -5.18 41.85
N ASP A 496 31.85 -6.41 41.45
CA ASP A 496 32.07 -7.53 42.38
C ASP A 496 33.33 -7.32 43.21
N ALA A 497 34.40 -6.84 42.57
CA ALA A 497 35.68 -6.59 43.23
C ALA A 497 35.55 -5.53 44.34
N ILE A 498 34.84 -4.43 44.08
CA ILE A 498 34.56 -3.42 45.11
C ILE A 498 33.81 -4.05 46.28
N PHE A 499 32.72 -4.75 46.00
CA PHE A 499 31.90 -5.36 47.03
C PHE A 499 32.72 -6.29 47.94
N VAL A 500 33.53 -7.18 47.34
CA VAL A 500 34.37 -8.13 48.07
C VAL A 500 35.45 -7.44 48.90
N LEU A 501 36.13 -6.42 48.35
CA LEU A 501 37.22 -5.72 49.03
C LEU A 501 36.72 -4.79 50.15
N GLU A 502 35.67 -4.02 49.90
CA GLU A 502 35.11 -3.10 50.89
C GLU A 502 34.43 -3.84 52.04
N LYS A 503 33.76 -4.97 51.76
CA LYS A 503 33.22 -5.86 52.80
C LYS A 503 34.31 -6.40 53.73
N ASN A 504 35.54 -6.58 53.23
CA ASN A 504 36.71 -6.97 54.02
C ASN A 504 37.47 -5.78 54.64
N GLY A 505 36.95 -4.56 54.52
CA GLY A 505 37.47 -3.36 55.19
C GLY A 505 38.60 -2.64 54.45
N LEU A 506 38.80 -2.90 53.16
CA LEU A 506 39.74 -2.15 52.31
C LEU A 506 39.06 -0.96 51.64
N ARG A 507 39.82 0.10 51.32
CA ARG A 507 39.36 1.22 50.50
C ARG A 507 39.89 1.10 49.08
N VAL A 508 39.01 1.02 48.09
CA VAL A 508 39.39 0.74 46.71
C VAL A 508 39.67 2.04 45.95
N SER A 509 40.80 2.09 45.26
CA SER A 509 41.11 3.06 44.21
C SER A 509 41.40 2.30 42.92
N TYR A 510 41.04 2.85 41.77
CA TYR A 510 41.15 2.11 40.52
C TYR A 510 41.41 3.01 39.31
N GLU A 511 41.92 2.39 38.24
CA GLU A 511 42.12 3.00 36.93
C GLU A 511 41.71 2.04 35.82
N GLY A 512 41.10 2.58 34.77
CA GLY A 512 40.59 1.82 33.63
C GLY A 512 39.09 1.51 33.73
N LYS A 513 38.62 0.61 32.87
CA LYS A 513 37.23 0.12 32.83
C LYS A 513 37.24 -1.39 32.56
N GLY A 514 36.19 -2.10 32.97
CA GLY A 514 36.06 -3.53 32.72
C GLY A 514 36.36 -4.40 33.94
N ARG A 515 37.16 -5.46 33.75
CA ARG A 515 37.47 -6.44 34.80
C ARG A 515 38.80 -6.13 35.47
N VAL A 516 38.99 -6.62 36.70
CA VAL A 516 40.26 -6.44 37.41
C VAL A 516 41.38 -7.22 36.71
N ALA A 517 42.33 -6.51 36.13
CA ALA A 517 43.54 -7.08 35.54
C ALA A 517 44.61 -7.33 36.60
N ALA A 518 44.76 -6.41 37.55
CA ALA A 518 45.73 -6.51 38.64
C ALA A 518 45.26 -5.78 39.90
N GLN A 519 45.76 -6.24 41.06
CA GLN A 519 45.57 -5.61 42.36
C GLN A 519 46.94 -5.34 43.01
N SER A 520 47.07 -4.21 43.69
CA SER A 520 48.34 -3.78 44.32
C SER A 520 48.72 -4.54 45.59
N LEU A 521 47.75 -5.12 46.30
CA LEU A 521 48.00 -5.94 47.49
C LEU A 521 47.90 -7.43 47.13
N SER A 522 48.90 -8.21 47.57
CA SER A 522 48.95 -9.64 47.29
C SER A 522 47.81 -10.38 48.00
N PRO A 523 47.06 -11.27 47.33
CA PRO A 523 46.03 -12.08 47.97
C PRO A 523 46.55 -12.89 49.16
N GLY A 524 45.74 -13.07 50.18
CA GLY A 524 46.08 -13.83 51.40
C GLY A 524 46.90 -13.06 52.45
N THR A 525 47.35 -11.84 52.14
CA THR A 525 48.03 -10.97 53.13
C THR A 525 47.04 -10.44 54.17
N ARG A 526 47.47 -10.26 55.43
CA ARG A 526 46.57 -9.74 56.49
C ARG A 526 46.16 -8.30 56.23
N ILE A 527 44.87 -8.01 56.36
CA ILE A 527 44.30 -6.67 56.15
C ILE A 527 44.48 -5.82 57.41
N SER A 528 44.93 -4.59 57.23
CA SER A 528 44.70 -3.50 58.18
C SER A 528 43.44 -2.74 57.76
N LYS A 529 42.42 -2.66 58.63
CA LYS A 529 41.15 -2.00 58.31
C LYS A 529 41.40 -0.54 57.88
N GLY A 530 40.81 -0.15 56.75
CA GLY A 530 40.99 1.16 56.14
C GLY A 530 42.21 1.29 55.21
N ALA A 531 43.01 0.23 55.04
CA ALA A 531 44.11 0.21 54.09
C ALA A 531 43.60 0.42 52.65
N LYS A 532 44.37 1.18 51.86
CA LYS A 532 44.03 1.45 50.46
C LYS A 532 44.55 0.32 49.57
N ILE A 533 43.72 -0.14 48.64
CA ILE A 533 44.09 -1.07 47.58
C ILE A 533 43.83 -0.41 46.22
N TYR A 534 44.85 -0.38 45.37
CA TYR A 534 44.76 0.06 43.98
C TYR A 534 44.48 -1.12 43.04
N LEU A 535 43.52 -0.96 42.13
CA LEU A 535 43.14 -1.92 41.08
C LEU A 535 43.40 -1.35 39.68
N ARG A 536 43.96 -2.16 38.79
CA ARG A 536 44.03 -1.85 37.35
C ARG A 536 42.99 -2.65 36.60
N LEU A 537 42.13 -1.98 35.85
CA LEU A 537 41.05 -2.60 35.08
C LEU A 537 41.42 -2.72 33.59
N SER A 538 40.92 -3.77 32.93
CA SER A 538 41.08 -4.03 31.49
C SER A 538 39.77 -4.42 30.82
#